data_AF-A0A8T7FNG4-F1
#
_entry.id   AF-A0A8T7FNG4-F1
#
_cell.length_a   1.000
_cell.length_b   1.000
_cell.length_c   1.000
_cell.angle_alpha   90.00
_cell.angle_beta   90.00
_cell.angle_gamma   90.00
#
_symmetry.space_group_name_H-M   'P 1'
#
loop_
_entity.id
_entity.type
_entity.pdbx_description
1 polymer ?
#
loop_
_entity_poly.entity_id
_entity_poly.type
_entity_poly.pdbx_seq_one_letter_code
_entity_poly.pdbx_strand_id
1 'polypeptide(L)'
;MTNTTFSPKIIWDFGTAYELFISLHVLLEPEYFGIRPSYAASVRARIPAAERKLLEELYPLLGVPLKWLNTLPAPKDAISALWAFKQIPPAERMLEVYGVRETYKSDNPEEIEKHKAFRDILLRIAAEGKVLSTDVDFFQKLFSKKHGNMKRETVESALDWWSRPRGTGRSVSGGVSVLLP
;
A
#
# COMPACT_ATOMS: atom_id res chain seq x y z
N MET A 1 -42.77 -11.96 -6.62
CA MET A 1 -41.35 -11.55 -6.60
C MET A 1 -41.29 -10.17 -5.97
N THR A 2 -40.86 -10.06 -4.72
CA THR A 2 -40.77 -8.78 -3.99
C THR A 2 -39.44 -8.09 -4.34
N ASN A 3 -39.51 -6.99 -5.08
CA ASN A 3 -38.37 -6.14 -5.38
C ASN A 3 -37.85 -5.52 -4.07
N THR A 4 -36.71 -6.01 -3.57
CA THR A 4 -36.06 -5.43 -2.39
C THR A 4 -35.32 -4.18 -2.85
N THR A 5 -35.83 -3.00 -2.53
CA THR A 5 -35.19 -1.72 -2.83
C THR A 5 -33.90 -1.60 -2.03
N PHE A 6 -32.76 -1.87 -2.66
CA PHE A 6 -31.45 -1.63 -2.07
C PHE A 6 -31.18 -0.12 -2.01
N SER A 7 -31.14 0.44 -0.81
CA SER A 7 -30.76 1.84 -0.58
C SER A 7 -29.34 1.88 -0.03
N PRO A 8 -28.31 2.18 -0.87
CA PRO A 8 -26.93 2.23 -0.40
C PRO A 8 -26.76 3.32 0.65
N LYS A 9 -26.05 3.00 1.74
CA LYS A 9 -25.73 3.95 2.81
C LYS A 9 -24.35 4.55 2.54
N ILE A 10 -24.31 5.87 2.36
CA ILE A 10 -23.06 6.63 2.28
C ILE A 10 -22.69 7.09 3.70
N ILE A 11 -21.43 6.89 4.08
CA ILE A 11 -20.89 7.26 5.39
C ILE A 11 -19.62 8.08 5.15
N TRP A 12 -19.47 9.18 5.90
CA TRP A 12 -18.25 9.96 5.94
C TRP A 12 -17.39 9.49 7.11
N ASP A 13 -16.11 9.27 6.85
CA ASP A 13 -15.12 8.87 7.84
C ASP A 13 -13.92 9.80 7.70
N PHE A 14 -13.43 10.33 8.82
CA PHE A 14 -12.42 11.38 8.85
C PHE A 14 -11.47 11.21 10.04
N GLY A 15 -10.28 11.80 9.92
CA GLY A 15 -9.27 11.76 10.96
C GLY A 15 -7.86 11.97 10.40
N THR A 16 -6.95 12.49 11.23
CA THR A 16 -5.59 12.84 10.80
C THR A 16 -4.75 11.61 10.41
N ALA A 17 -5.23 10.40 10.69
CA ALA A 17 -4.67 9.17 10.13
C ALA A 17 -4.72 9.17 8.60
N TYR A 18 -5.83 9.58 7.99
CA TYR A 18 -5.93 9.70 6.54
C TYR A 18 -4.98 10.75 5.99
N GLU A 19 -4.93 11.92 6.64
CA GLU A 19 -4.07 13.03 6.26
C GLU A 19 -2.59 12.62 6.26
N LEU A 20 -2.13 11.87 7.26
CA LEU A 20 -0.75 11.36 7.33
C LEU A 20 -0.40 10.50 6.11
N PHE A 21 -1.18 9.45 5.84
CA PHE A 21 -0.84 8.50 4.77
C PHE A 21 -1.07 9.07 3.37
N ILE A 22 -2.07 9.95 3.20
CA ILE A 22 -2.28 10.68 1.94
C ILE A 22 -1.13 11.67 1.72
N SER A 23 -0.72 12.42 2.75
CA SER A 23 0.41 13.34 2.65
C SER A 23 1.69 12.61 2.26
N LEU A 24 1.93 11.42 2.84
CA LEU A 24 3.06 10.59 2.45
C LEU A 24 3.01 10.19 0.96
N HIS A 25 1.85 9.76 0.46
CA HIS A 25 1.70 9.44 -0.96
C HIS A 25 1.96 10.67 -1.86
N VAL A 26 1.42 11.84 -1.48
CA VAL A 26 1.66 13.10 -2.20
C VAL A 26 3.13 13.49 -2.22
N LEU A 27 3.86 13.28 -1.11
CA LEU A 27 5.28 13.58 -1.01
C LEU A 27 6.16 12.61 -1.82
N LEU A 28 5.70 11.37 -2.02
CA LEU A 28 6.40 10.34 -2.78
C LEU A 28 6.14 10.44 -4.29
N GLU A 29 4.99 10.98 -4.70
CA GLU A 29 4.62 11.17 -6.11
C GLU A 29 4.29 12.63 -6.44
N PRO A 30 5.22 13.58 -6.22
CA PRO A 30 4.91 15.00 -6.30
C PRO A 30 4.51 15.45 -7.72
N GLU A 31 5.09 14.85 -8.77
CA GLU A 31 4.73 15.15 -10.16
C GLU A 31 3.27 14.79 -10.46
N TYR A 32 2.79 13.65 -9.93
CA TYR A 32 1.40 13.20 -10.14
C TYR A 32 0.39 14.19 -9.51
N PHE A 33 0.74 14.77 -8.36
CA PHE A 33 -0.12 15.73 -7.64
C PHE A 33 0.15 17.20 -7.98
N GLY A 34 1.03 17.49 -8.93
CA GLY A 34 1.39 18.86 -9.29
C GLY A 34 2.15 19.63 -8.19
N ILE A 35 2.78 18.91 -7.26
CA ILE A 35 3.61 19.48 -6.21
C ILE A 35 5.01 19.77 -6.77
N ARG A 36 5.57 20.93 -6.42
CA ARG A 36 6.95 21.28 -6.82
C ARG A 36 7.93 20.23 -6.28
N PRO A 37 8.75 19.58 -7.14
CA PRO A 37 9.65 18.51 -6.71
C PRO A 37 10.62 18.94 -5.59
N SER A 38 11.08 20.19 -5.60
CA SER A 38 11.97 20.74 -4.58
C SER A 38 11.34 20.83 -3.18
N TYR A 39 10.03 21.12 -3.10
CA TYR A 39 9.30 21.12 -1.84
C TYR A 39 9.15 19.70 -1.30
N ALA A 40 8.70 18.76 -2.13
CA ALA A 40 8.57 17.36 -1.71
C ALA A 40 9.92 16.76 -1.30
N ALA A 41 11.00 17.11 -2.01
CA ALA A 41 12.36 16.67 -1.69
C ALA A 41 12.82 17.16 -0.30
N SER A 42 12.53 18.42 0.07
CA SER A 42 12.94 18.96 1.37
C SER A 42 12.23 18.29 2.54
N VAL A 43 10.95 17.92 2.37
CA VAL A 43 10.19 17.18 3.39
C VAL A 43 10.67 15.72 3.46
N ARG A 44 10.84 15.05 2.32
CA ARG A 44 11.36 13.68 2.25
C ARG A 44 12.78 13.53 2.79
N ALA A 45 13.58 14.60 2.79
CA ALA A 45 14.93 14.60 3.35
C ALA A 45 14.95 14.26 4.85
N ARG A 46 13.82 14.42 5.56
CA ARG A 46 13.67 14.03 6.96
C ARG A 46 13.65 12.51 7.14
N ILE A 47 13.14 11.77 6.15
CA ILE A 47 13.11 10.31 6.16
C ILE A 47 14.53 9.80 5.86
N PRO A 48 15.09 8.85 6.62
CA PRO A 48 16.42 8.33 6.31
C PRO A 48 16.46 7.65 4.93
N ALA A 49 17.62 7.67 4.29
CA ALA A 49 17.74 7.38 2.86
C ALA A 49 17.26 5.98 2.47
N ALA A 50 17.48 4.98 3.33
CA ALA A 50 17.08 3.60 3.07
C ALA A 50 15.55 3.44 3.11
N GLU A 51 14.90 3.99 4.13
CA GLU A 51 13.44 4.00 4.28
C GLU A 51 12.77 4.81 3.18
N ARG A 52 13.37 5.95 2.81
CA ARG A 52 12.86 6.80 1.73
C ARG A 52 12.84 6.06 0.39
N LYS A 53 13.96 5.43 0.00
CA LYS A 53 14.06 4.66 -1.24
C LYS A 53 12.99 3.56 -1.28
N LEU A 54 12.85 2.83 -0.19
CA LEU A 54 11.85 1.77 -0.06
C LEU A 54 10.43 2.32 -0.22
N LEU A 55 10.11 3.46 0.40
CA LEU A 55 8.79 4.07 0.29
C LEU A 55 8.49 4.53 -1.15
N GLU A 56 9.49 5.11 -1.83
CA GLU A 56 9.41 5.53 -3.24
C GLU A 56 9.19 4.34 -4.19
N GLU A 57 9.73 3.17 -3.89
CA GLU A 57 9.57 1.96 -4.71
C GLU A 57 8.23 1.23 -4.44
N LEU A 58 7.70 1.30 -3.22
CA LEU A 58 6.49 0.58 -2.82
C LEU A 58 5.18 1.36 -3.05
N TYR A 59 5.15 2.66 -2.75
CA TYR A 59 3.91 3.45 -2.79
C TYR A 59 3.27 3.53 -4.17
N PRO A 60 4.02 3.68 -5.29
CA PRO A 60 3.41 3.68 -6.62
C PRO A 60 2.61 2.43 -6.95
N LEU A 61 2.90 1.31 -6.28
CA LEU A 61 2.24 0.03 -6.52
C LEU A 61 1.07 -0.20 -5.58
N LEU A 62 1.28 0.07 -4.30
CA LEU A 62 0.36 -0.31 -3.24
C LEU A 62 -0.60 0.83 -2.89
N GLY A 63 -0.19 2.07 -3.11
CA GLY A 63 -0.94 3.26 -2.74
C GLY A 63 -1.17 3.40 -1.24
N VAL A 64 -2.19 4.18 -0.89
CA VAL A 64 -2.60 4.42 0.50
C VAL A 64 -3.47 3.24 0.99
N PRO A 65 -3.21 2.68 2.18
CA PRO A 65 -4.01 1.59 2.75
C PRO A 65 -5.35 2.08 3.33
N LEU A 66 -6.20 2.67 2.49
CA LEU A 66 -7.46 3.31 2.90
C LEU A 66 -8.41 2.34 3.60
N LYS A 67 -8.45 1.08 3.16
CA LYS A 67 -9.31 0.06 3.78
C LYS A 67 -8.91 -0.20 5.23
N TRP A 68 -7.61 -0.37 5.49
CA TRP A 68 -7.11 -0.55 6.86
C TRP A 68 -7.32 0.70 7.72
N LEU A 69 -7.11 1.89 7.18
CA LEU A 69 -7.38 3.13 7.90
C LEU A 69 -8.86 3.25 8.31
N ASN A 70 -9.77 2.81 7.45
CA ASN A 70 -11.20 2.82 7.72
C ASN A 70 -11.61 1.88 8.85
N THR A 71 -10.91 0.75 9.02
CA THR A 71 -11.21 -0.23 10.08
C THR A 71 -10.65 0.16 11.45
N LEU A 72 -9.79 1.19 11.55
CA LEU A 72 -9.26 1.64 12.82
C LEU A 72 -10.36 2.21 13.73
N PRO A 73 -10.33 1.89 15.05
CA PRO A 73 -11.26 2.47 16.01
C PRO A 73 -10.97 3.95 16.24
N ALA A 74 -11.93 4.66 16.81
CA ALA A 74 -11.70 6.02 17.31
C ALA A 74 -10.74 5.99 18.52
N PRO A 75 -9.87 7.01 18.69
CA PRO A 75 -9.68 8.16 17.81
C PRO A 75 -8.87 7.80 16.54
N LYS A 76 -9.35 8.27 15.38
CA LYS A 76 -8.73 8.00 14.07
C LYS A 76 -7.65 9.03 13.74
N ASP A 77 -6.75 9.27 14.68
CA ASP A 77 -5.64 10.21 14.53
C ASP A 77 -4.35 9.52 14.08
N ALA A 78 -3.39 10.32 13.62
CA ALA A 78 -2.11 9.85 13.10
C ALA A 78 -1.28 9.06 14.13
N ILE A 79 -1.33 9.45 15.40
CA ILE A 79 -0.58 8.77 16.48
C ILE A 79 -1.20 7.40 16.74
N SER A 80 -2.52 7.33 16.86
CA SER A 80 -3.29 6.10 17.06
C SER A 80 -3.09 5.13 15.89
N ALA A 81 -3.10 5.62 14.65
CA ALA A 81 -2.81 4.80 13.48
C ALA A 81 -1.37 4.26 13.48
N LEU A 82 -0.38 5.10 13.79
CA LEU A 82 1.02 4.66 13.88
C LEU A 82 1.24 3.67 15.03
N TRP A 83 0.55 3.85 16.14
CA TRP A 83 0.57 2.90 17.24
C TRP A 83 -0.01 1.54 16.80
N ALA A 84 -1.20 1.54 16.18
CA ALA A 84 -1.82 0.31 15.65
C ALA A 84 -0.93 -0.38 14.61
N PHE A 85 -0.31 0.39 13.70
CA PHE A 85 0.64 -0.11 12.72
C PHE A 85 1.86 -0.80 13.37
N LYS A 86 2.35 -0.26 14.49
CA LYS A 86 3.47 -0.83 15.25
C LYS A 86 3.09 -2.12 15.99
N GLN A 87 1.83 -2.29 16.38
CA GLN A 87 1.35 -3.52 17.03
C GLN A 87 1.34 -4.72 16.07
N ILE A 88 1.24 -4.49 14.76
CA ILE A 88 1.31 -5.57 13.78
C ILE A 88 2.75 -6.11 13.73
N PRO A 89 2.99 -7.43 13.86
CA PRO A 89 4.32 -8.00 13.73
C PRO A 89 5.00 -7.58 12.42
N PRO A 90 6.31 -7.28 12.40
CA PRO A 90 6.94 -6.72 11.20
C PRO A 90 6.79 -7.58 9.94
N ALA A 91 6.78 -8.91 10.07
CA ALA A 91 6.58 -9.82 8.93
C ALA A 91 5.14 -9.83 8.40
N GLU A 92 4.17 -9.43 9.21
CA GLU A 92 2.74 -9.45 8.86
C GLU A 92 2.22 -8.10 8.41
N ARG A 93 2.96 -7.03 8.74
CA ARG A 93 2.52 -5.65 8.62
C ARG A 93 2.00 -5.26 7.25
N MET A 94 2.74 -5.60 6.20
CA MET A 94 2.36 -5.26 4.83
C MET A 94 1.18 -6.11 4.34
N LEU A 95 1.11 -7.37 4.74
CA LEU A 95 0.02 -8.28 4.38
C LEU A 95 -1.30 -7.82 5.00
N GLU A 96 -1.25 -7.37 6.26
CA GLU A 96 -2.40 -6.90 7.01
C GLU A 96 -2.92 -5.55 6.49
N VAL A 97 -2.03 -4.57 6.37
CA VAL A 97 -2.40 -3.17 6.08
C VAL A 97 -2.92 -3.01 4.65
N TYR A 98 -2.48 -3.85 3.72
CA TYR A 98 -3.01 -3.90 2.36
C TYR A 98 -4.10 -4.95 2.16
N GLY A 99 -4.58 -5.60 3.22
CA GLY A 99 -5.68 -6.56 3.16
C GLY A 99 -5.40 -7.74 2.23
N VAL A 100 -4.14 -8.16 2.09
CA VAL A 100 -3.73 -9.17 1.10
C VAL A 100 -4.48 -10.49 1.32
N ARG A 101 -4.77 -10.84 2.57
CA ARG A 101 -5.49 -12.08 2.93
C ARG A 101 -6.98 -12.03 2.64
N GLU A 102 -7.52 -10.88 2.29
CA GLU A 102 -8.95 -10.72 2.09
C GLU A 102 -9.39 -11.26 0.72
N THR A 103 -10.60 -11.80 0.68
CA THR A 103 -11.22 -12.21 -0.57
C THR A 103 -11.88 -11.01 -1.23
N TYR A 104 -11.53 -10.74 -2.48
CA TYR A 104 -12.24 -9.77 -3.30
C TYR A 104 -13.62 -10.30 -3.69
N LYS A 105 -14.65 -9.46 -3.55
CA LYS A 105 -16.04 -9.79 -3.91
C LYS A 105 -16.44 -8.96 -5.13
N SER A 106 -16.85 -9.63 -6.20
CA SER A 106 -17.33 -9.02 -7.43
C SER A 106 -18.26 -10.00 -8.13
N ASP A 107 -19.16 -9.49 -8.97
CA ASP A 107 -20.00 -10.33 -9.84
C ASP A 107 -19.26 -10.77 -11.12
N ASN A 108 -18.03 -10.26 -11.34
CA ASN A 108 -17.20 -10.61 -12.50
C ASN A 108 -16.16 -11.71 -12.13
N PRO A 109 -16.29 -12.94 -12.68
CA PRO A 109 -15.36 -14.03 -12.39
C PRO A 109 -13.90 -13.74 -12.75
N GLU A 110 -13.64 -12.99 -13.83
CA GLU A 110 -12.27 -12.64 -14.25
C GLU A 110 -11.59 -11.73 -13.22
N GLU A 111 -12.34 -10.78 -12.64
CA GLU A 111 -11.83 -9.92 -11.58
C GLU A 111 -11.57 -10.71 -10.30
N ILE A 112 -12.43 -11.68 -9.95
CA ILE A 112 -12.20 -12.57 -8.80
C ILE A 112 -10.90 -13.36 -8.98
N GLU A 113 -10.71 -14.00 -10.13
CA GLU A 113 -9.51 -14.82 -10.37
C GLU A 113 -8.25 -13.96 -10.44
N LYS A 114 -8.33 -12.74 -11.02
CA LYS A 114 -7.22 -11.78 -11.02
C LYS A 114 -6.81 -11.38 -9.60
N HIS A 115 -7.77 -11.05 -8.73
CA HIS A 115 -7.48 -10.69 -7.34
C HIS A 115 -6.97 -11.87 -6.53
N LYS A 116 -7.47 -13.08 -6.81
CA LYS A 116 -6.95 -14.32 -6.24
C LYS A 116 -5.49 -14.56 -6.64
N ALA A 117 -5.16 -14.46 -7.93
CA ALA A 117 -3.79 -14.58 -8.40
C ALA A 117 -2.86 -13.53 -7.77
N PHE A 118 -3.29 -12.27 -7.71
CA PHE A 118 -2.56 -11.19 -7.03
C PHE A 118 -2.23 -11.55 -5.58
N ARG A 119 -3.24 -11.98 -4.81
CA ARG A 119 -3.06 -12.41 -3.42
C ARG A 119 -2.12 -13.60 -3.31
N ASP A 120 -2.37 -14.65 -4.07
CA ASP A 120 -1.68 -15.92 -3.92
C ASP A 120 -0.18 -15.76 -4.26
N ILE A 121 0.15 -14.91 -5.24
CA ILE A 121 1.53 -14.54 -5.55
C ILE A 121 2.17 -13.76 -4.39
N LEU A 122 1.53 -12.72 -3.87
CA LEU A 122 2.09 -11.93 -2.76
C LEU A 122 2.30 -12.76 -1.48
N LEU A 123 1.37 -13.66 -1.17
CA LEU A 123 1.49 -14.58 -0.04
C LEU A 123 2.63 -15.57 -0.24
N ARG A 124 2.76 -16.13 -1.45
CA ARG A 124 3.86 -17.04 -1.79
C ARG A 124 5.21 -16.34 -1.71
N ILE A 125 5.36 -15.15 -2.30
CA ILE A 125 6.61 -14.36 -2.25
C ILE A 125 6.98 -14.06 -0.79
N ALA A 126 6.02 -13.64 0.04
CA ALA A 126 6.29 -13.33 1.44
C ALA A 126 6.69 -14.58 2.26
N ALA A 127 6.13 -15.76 1.94
CA ALA A 127 6.42 -17.01 2.62
C ALA A 127 7.76 -17.63 2.18
N GLU A 128 8.04 -17.62 0.88
CA GLU A 128 9.20 -18.31 0.29
C GLU A 128 10.42 -17.41 0.11
N GLY A 129 10.23 -16.08 0.10
CA GLY A 129 11.28 -15.11 -0.19
C GLY A 129 11.78 -15.17 -1.63
N LYS A 130 10.98 -15.68 -2.57
CA LYS A 130 11.37 -15.89 -3.98
C LYS A 130 10.40 -15.23 -4.93
N VAL A 131 10.94 -14.33 -5.76
CA VAL A 131 10.25 -13.72 -6.89
C VAL A 131 10.58 -14.49 -8.16
N LEU A 132 9.55 -14.91 -8.88
CA LEU A 132 9.65 -15.58 -10.18
C LEU A 132 9.48 -14.55 -11.29
N SER A 133 10.06 -14.82 -12.47
CA SER A 133 9.90 -13.94 -13.64
C SER A 133 8.43 -13.78 -14.04
N THR A 134 7.63 -14.83 -13.87
CA THR A 134 6.18 -14.83 -14.13
C THR A 134 5.40 -13.94 -13.18
N ASP A 135 5.88 -13.75 -11.94
CA ASP A 135 5.25 -12.82 -10.99
C ASP A 135 5.43 -11.39 -11.51
N VAL A 136 6.67 -11.06 -11.91
CA VAL A 136 7.01 -9.76 -12.46
C VAL A 136 6.16 -9.46 -13.70
N ASP A 137 6.02 -10.44 -14.60
CA ASP A 137 5.18 -10.29 -15.81
C ASP A 137 3.71 -10.01 -15.44
N PHE A 138 3.19 -10.72 -14.45
CA PHE A 138 1.83 -10.53 -13.96
C PHE A 138 1.62 -9.12 -13.42
N PHE A 139 2.48 -8.66 -12.50
CA PHE A 139 2.37 -7.33 -11.90
C PHE A 139 2.66 -6.22 -12.89
N GLN A 140 3.63 -6.39 -13.79
CA GLN A 140 3.92 -5.40 -14.84
C GLN A 140 2.69 -5.20 -15.73
N LYS A 141 2.04 -6.28 -16.18
CA LYS A 141 0.81 -6.19 -16.97
C LYS A 141 -0.34 -5.56 -16.19
N LEU A 142 -0.45 -5.85 -14.88
CA LEU A 142 -1.47 -5.29 -14.02
C LEU A 142 -1.30 -3.77 -13.84
N PHE A 143 -0.09 -3.33 -13.53
CA PHE A 143 0.19 -1.92 -13.23
C PHE A 143 0.34 -1.05 -14.49
N SER A 144 0.76 -1.61 -15.62
CA SER A 144 0.86 -0.86 -16.87
C SER A 144 -0.49 -0.31 -17.37
N LYS A 145 -1.61 -0.95 -16.96
CA LYS A 145 -2.96 -0.44 -17.23
C LYS A 145 -3.35 0.75 -16.33
N LYS A 146 -2.77 0.86 -15.14
CA LYS A 146 -3.20 1.80 -14.09
C LYS A 146 -2.31 3.04 -14.01
N HIS A 147 -1.00 2.88 -14.19
CA HIS A 147 0.00 3.95 -14.00
C HIS A 147 0.77 4.30 -15.29
N GLY A 148 0.32 3.81 -16.45
CA GLY A 148 1.09 3.87 -17.70
C GLY A 148 2.21 2.82 -17.72
N ASN A 149 3.00 2.76 -18.79
CA ASN A 149 3.94 1.65 -19.02
C ASN A 149 5.04 1.61 -17.94
N MET A 150 4.88 0.72 -16.95
CA MET A 150 5.80 0.62 -15.83
C MET A 150 7.00 -0.24 -16.20
N LYS A 151 8.19 0.26 -15.84
CA LYS A 151 9.45 -0.43 -16.08
C LYS A 151 9.48 -1.74 -15.29
N ARG A 152 10.00 -2.78 -15.92
CA ARG A 152 10.10 -4.12 -15.33
C ARG A 152 10.92 -4.08 -14.04
N GLU A 153 12.03 -3.34 -14.07
CA GLU A 153 12.97 -3.21 -12.97
C GLU A 153 12.30 -2.60 -11.72
N THR A 154 11.32 -1.70 -11.91
CA THR A 154 10.54 -1.12 -10.82
C THR A 154 9.64 -2.16 -10.16
N VAL A 155 8.99 -3.02 -10.96
CA VAL A 155 8.18 -4.14 -10.45
C VAL A 155 9.07 -5.11 -9.67
N GLU A 156 10.23 -5.46 -10.22
CA GLU A 156 11.20 -6.36 -9.60
C GLU A 156 11.68 -5.83 -8.25
N SER A 157 12.08 -4.55 -8.19
CA SER A 157 12.54 -3.92 -6.95
C SER A 157 11.47 -3.99 -5.85
N ALA A 158 10.21 -3.72 -6.20
CA ALA A 158 9.13 -3.78 -5.23
C ALA A 158 8.77 -5.20 -4.78
N LEU A 159 8.79 -6.18 -5.68
CA LEU A 159 8.59 -7.59 -5.32
C LEU A 159 9.77 -8.12 -4.48
N ASP A 160 11.00 -7.62 -4.69
CA ASP A 160 12.15 -7.92 -3.83
C ASP A 160 11.90 -7.45 -2.39
N TRP A 161 11.35 -6.26 -2.19
CA TRP A 161 10.90 -5.83 -0.86
C TRP A 161 9.85 -6.76 -0.28
N TRP A 162 8.91 -7.23 -1.10
CA TRP A 162 7.88 -8.17 -0.63
C TRP A 162 8.45 -9.53 -0.22
N SER A 163 9.56 -9.95 -0.83
CA SER A 163 10.27 -11.19 -0.50
C SER A 163 10.95 -11.17 0.88
N ARG A 164 11.06 -9.98 1.49
CA ARG A 164 11.71 -9.76 2.80
C ARG A 164 10.75 -9.12 3.81
N PRO A 165 9.59 -9.75 4.09
CA PRO A 165 8.46 -9.08 4.74
C PRO A 165 8.83 -8.46 6.10
N ARG A 166 9.66 -9.15 6.90
CA ARG A 166 10.11 -8.63 8.21
C ARG A 166 10.98 -7.38 8.10
N GLY A 167 11.89 -7.35 7.12
CA GLY A 167 12.76 -6.21 6.87
C GLY A 167 11.94 -5.01 6.40
N THR A 168 11.11 -5.25 5.37
CA THR A 168 10.23 -4.26 4.77
C THR A 168 9.28 -3.65 5.79
N GLY A 169 8.60 -4.47 6.60
CA GLY A 169 7.69 -3.96 7.62
C GLY A 169 8.39 -3.06 8.64
N ARG A 170 9.62 -3.39 9.07
CA ARG A 170 10.41 -2.51 9.96
C ARG A 170 10.74 -1.18 9.30
N SER A 171 11.24 -1.20 8.07
CA SER A 171 11.64 0.00 7.34
C SER A 171 10.46 0.93 7.05
N VAL A 172 9.29 0.40 6.66
CA VAL A 172 8.08 1.23 6.49
C VAL A 172 7.70 1.89 7.82
N SER A 173 7.72 1.14 8.92
CA SER A 173 7.42 1.72 10.24
C SER A 173 8.41 2.80 10.67
N GLY A 174 9.69 2.62 10.37
CA GLY A 174 10.70 3.66 10.56
C GLY A 174 10.40 4.90 9.73
N GLY A 175 10.19 4.74 8.42
CA GLY A 175 10.00 5.87 7.50
C GLY A 175 8.75 6.71 7.78
N VAL A 176 7.61 6.07 8.07
CA VAL A 176 6.35 6.78 8.36
C VAL A 176 6.41 7.50 9.71
N SER A 177 7.10 6.94 10.71
CA SER A 177 7.16 7.52 12.06
C SER A 177 7.93 8.85 12.12
N VAL A 178 8.85 9.09 11.19
CA VAL A 178 9.71 10.29 11.17
C VAL A 178 8.97 11.54 10.65
N LEU A 179 7.75 11.36 10.11
CA LEU A 179 6.92 12.46 9.62
C LEU A 179 6.02 13.08 10.70
N LEU A 180 5.96 12.49 11.89
CA LEU A 180 5.34 13.16 13.04
C LEU A 180 6.32 14.17 13.66
N PRO A 181 5.83 15.35 14.10
CA PRO A 181 6.62 16.32 14.85
C PRO A 181 7.05 15.79 16.23
#